data_AF-A0A957VJE7-F1
#
_entry.id   AF-A0A957VJE7-F1
#
_cell.length_a   1.000
_cell.length_b   1.000
_cell.length_c   1.000
_cell.angle_alpha   90.00
_cell.angle_beta   90.00
_cell.angle_gamma   90.00
#
_symmetry.space_group_name_H-M   'P 1'
#
loop_
_entity.id
_entity.type
_entity.pdbx_description
1 polymer ?
#
loop_
_entity_poly.entity_id
_entity_poly.type
_entity_poly.pdbx_seq_one_letter_code
_entity_poly.pdbx_strand_id
1 'polypeptide(L)'
;MRRLTRSLIALTFCSLLPAAGGHASHALSFAAPPSAIVDVNVVTMDVDAVLPRQTVIIAAGRIVALGPVDTVAVPAGATVIDGAGRYLMPALTDMHVHVETPADLRFYLAYGVTTVRNMNGRPQHLRWRDEIAQGTRVGPRMVTAGPCMGELPCACDGVTAG
;
A
#
# COMPACT_ATOMS: atom_id res chain seq x y z
N MET A 1 -43.62 48.87 -54.51
CA MET A 1 -44.35 49.66 -53.49
C MET A 1 -44.33 48.80 -52.21
N ARG A 2 -43.76 49.11 -51.04
CA ARG A 2 -43.39 50.33 -50.30
C ARG A 2 -42.16 49.95 -49.42
N ARG A 3 -40.99 50.57 -49.58
CA ARG A 3 -40.31 51.50 -48.64
C ARG A 3 -40.71 51.40 -47.15
N LEU A 4 -39.68 51.33 -46.27
CA LEU A 4 -39.45 52.10 -45.01
C LEU A 4 -38.60 51.23 -44.03
N THR A 5 -37.27 51.37 -43.96
CA THR A 5 -36.43 52.29 -43.16
C THR A 5 -36.48 52.14 -41.62
N ARG A 6 -35.29 51.84 -41.07
CA ARG A 6 -34.65 52.37 -39.84
C ARG A 6 -35.27 52.04 -38.47
N SER A 7 -34.49 51.38 -37.61
CA SER A 7 -33.83 52.07 -36.48
C SER A 7 -32.87 51.16 -35.72
N LEU A 8 -31.63 51.66 -35.58
CA LEU A 8 -30.63 51.14 -34.66
C LEU A 8 -31.05 51.46 -33.23
N ILE A 9 -30.97 50.48 -32.33
CA ILE A 9 -30.77 50.72 -30.90
C ILE A 9 -29.54 49.91 -30.51
N ALA A 10 -28.41 50.60 -30.40
CA ALA A 10 -27.18 50.07 -29.83
C ALA A 10 -27.33 50.10 -28.31
N LEU A 11 -27.58 48.94 -27.69
CA LEU A 11 -27.41 48.77 -26.25
C LEU A 11 -25.95 48.38 -25.99
N THR A 12 -25.15 49.36 -25.65
CA THR A 12 -23.78 49.19 -25.14
C THR A 12 -23.86 48.60 -23.73
N PHE A 13 -23.77 47.28 -23.62
CA PHE A 13 -23.73 46.59 -22.33
C PHE A 13 -22.30 46.66 -21.77
N CYS A 14 -22.15 47.53 -20.77
CA CYS A 14 -20.95 47.71 -19.97
C CYS A 14 -20.73 46.47 -19.08
N SER A 15 -19.51 45.94 -19.14
CA SER A 15 -18.76 45.22 -18.09
C SER A 15 -19.47 44.17 -17.23
N LEU A 16 -18.94 42.94 -17.29
CA LEU A 16 -18.26 42.31 -16.15
C LEU A 16 -17.55 41.03 -16.65
N LEU A 17 -16.21 41.05 -16.69
CA LEU A 17 -15.40 39.84 -16.82
C LEU A 17 -15.44 39.06 -15.50
N PRO A 18 -15.82 37.78 -15.47
CA PRO A 18 -15.47 36.91 -14.37
C PRO A 18 -13.98 36.56 -14.46
N ALA A 19 -13.28 36.86 -13.38
CA ALA A 19 -11.88 36.58 -13.15
C ALA A 19 -11.55 35.08 -13.31
N ALA A 20 -10.28 34.85 -13.65
CA ALA A 20 -9.60 33.58 -13.78
C ALA A 20 -10.03 32.52 -12.74
N GLY A 21 -10.79 31.53 -13.19
CA GLY A 21 -10.93 30.24 -12.51
C GLY A 21 -9.68 29.40 -12.75
N GLY A 22 -8.56 29.79 -12.13
CA GLY A 22 -7.38 28.93 -12.03
C GLY A 22 -7.81 27.65 -11.31
N HIS A 23 -8.02 26.58 -12.07
CA HIS A 23 -8.16 25.25 -11.49
C HIS A 23 -6.80 24.93 -10.89
N ALA A 24 -6.65 25.18 -9.59
CA ALA A 24 -5.58 24.60 -8.82
C ALA A 24 -5.73 23.08 -8.99
N SER A 25 -4.95 22.52 -9.91
CA SER A 25 -4.71 21.09 -9.95
C SER A 25 -4.11 20.75 -8.60
N HIS A 26 -4.94 20.24 -7.70
CA HIS A 26 -4.47 19.44 -6.58
C HIS A 26 -3.80 18.22 -7.21
N ALA A 27 -2.52 18.36 -7.53
CA ALA A 27 -1.66 17.22 -7.71
C ALA A 27 -1.65 16.50 -6.36
N LEU A 28 -2.45 15.45 -6.25
CA LEU A 28 -2.27 14.45 -5.22
C LEU A 28 -0.92 13.77 -5.49
N SER A 29 0.15 14.44 -5.07
CA SER A 29 1.48 13.87 -5.07
C SER A 29 1.65 13.10 -3.78
N PHE A 30 1.39 11.80 -3.85
CA PHE A 30 2.09 10.86 -3.00
C PHE A 30 2.34 9.54 -3.74
N ALA A 31 2.96 9.64 -4.93
CA ALA A 31 3.81 8.54 -5.34
C ALA A 31 5.05 8.64 -4.45
N ALA A 32 5.12 7.82 -3.41
CA ALA A 32 6.36 7.66 -2.65
C ALA A 32 7.49 7.42 -3.68
N PRO A 33 8.67 8.06 -3.51
CA PRO A 33 9.78 7.85 -4.43
C PRO A 33 10.06 6.34 -4.52
N PRO A 34 10.44 5.83 -5.70
CA PRO A 34 10.77 4.42 -5.84
C PRO A 34 11.90 4.08 -4.86
N SER A 35 11.92 2.84 -4.36
CA SER A 35 13.00 2.34 -3.53
C SER A 35 13.86 1.38 -4.34
N ALA A 36 15.17 1.41 -4.11
CA ALA A 36 16.13 0.48 -4.71
C ALA A 36 16.94 -0.18 -3.61
N ILE A 37 16.94 -1.51 -3.56
CA ILE A 37 17.84 -2.29 -2.71
C ILE A 37 18.95 -2.80 -3.62
N VAL A 38 20.19 -2.39 -3.36
CA VAL A 38 21.33 -2.59 -4.27
C VAL A 38 22.36 -3.55 -3.66
N ASP A 39 22.99 -4.38 -4.50
CA ASP A 39 24.04 -5.34 -4.12
C ASP A 39 23.63 -6.33 -3.01
N VAL A 40 22.41 -6.85 -3.10
CA VAL A 40 21.84 -7.76 -2.09
C VAL A 40 21.79 -9.21 -2.58
N ASN A 41 21.95 -10.18 -1.67
CA ASN A 41 21.69 -11.58 -1.98
C ASN A 41 20.20 -11.86 -1.85
N VAL A 42 19.54 -12.29 -2.92
CA VAL A 42 18.09 -12.53 -2.92
C VAL A 42 17.79 -14.01 -2.74
N VAL A 43 17.03 -14.33 -1.69
CA VAL A 43 16.41 -15.63 -1.50
C VAL A 43 15.06 -15.61 -2.18
N THR A 44 14.85 -16.40 -3.23
CA THR A 44 13.54 -16.51 -3.89
C THR A 44 12.79 -17.74 -3.37
N MET A 45 11.56 -17.96 -3.85
CA MET A 45 10.69 -19.08 -3.42
C MET A 45 10.29 -20.00 -4.59
N ASP A 46 10.81 -19.73 -5.78
CA ASP A 46 10.53 -20.43 -7.03
C ASP A 46 11.70 -21.31 -7.51
N VAL A 47 12.91 -21.05 -7.00
CA VAL A 47 14.11 -21.85 -7.27
C VAL A 47 14.86 -22.15 -5.98
N ASP A 48 15.55 -23.29 -5.94
CA ASP A 48 16.39 -23.70 -4.81
C ASP A 48 17.80 -23.09 -4.92
N ALA A 49 17.86 -21.76 -4.88
CA ALA A 49 19.11 -21.01 -4.98
C ALA A 49 19.00 -19.63 -4.33
N VAL A 50 20.14 -19.11 -3.88
CA VAL A 50 20.29 -17.69 -3.55
C VAL A 50 20.88 -16.98 -4.76
N LEU A 51 20.24 -15.89 -5.21
CA LEU A 51 20.74 -15.04 -6.28
C LEU A 51 21.71 -14.00 -5.70
N PRO A 52 23.02 -14.09 -5.93
CA PRO A 52 23.97 -13.15 -5.35
C PRO A 52 23.93 -11.80 -6.09
N ARG A 53 24.28 -10.73 -5.37
CA ARG A 53 24.56 -9.39 -5.93
C ARG A 53 23.50 -8.88 -6.91
N GLN A 54 22.26 -8.81 -6.42
CA GLN A 54 21.12 -8.32 -7.19
C GLN A 54 20.78 -6.88 -6.80
N THR A 55 20.08 -6.20 -7.72
CA THR A 55 19.37 -4.95 -7.48
C THR A 55 17.87 -5.19 -7.61
N VAL A 56 17.09 -4.73 -6.63
CA VAL A 56 15.63 -4.82 -6.59
C VAL A 56 15.04 -3.43 -6.61
N ILE A 57 14.18 -3.15 -7.58
CA ILE A 57 13.48 -1.86 -7.71
C ILE A 57 12.03 -2.03 -7.31
N ILE A 58 11.56 -1.17 -6.40
CA ILE A 58 10.21 -1.16 -5.87
C ILE A 58 9.58 0.19 -6.19
N ALA A 59 8.43 0.17 -6.88
CA ALA A 59 7.66 1.36 -7.20
C ALA A 59 6.18 1.11 -6.96
N ALA A 60 5.48 2.09 -6.36
CA ALA A 60 4.05 2.00 -6.05
C ALA A 60 3.66 0.69 -5.33
N GLY A 61 4.50 0.24 -4.38
CA GLY A 61 4.26 -0.97 -3.59
C GLY A 61 4.45 -2.30 -4.35
N ARG A 62 5.05 -2.29 -5.54
CA ARG A 62 5.36 -3.49 -6.33
C ARG A 62 6.83 -3.55 -6.72
N ILE A 63 7.35 -4.77 -6.83
CA ILE A 63 8.66 -5.03 -7.44
C ILE A 63 8.49 -4.83 -8.95
N VAL A 64 9.26 -3.91 -9.52
CA VAL A 64 9.22 -3.58 -10.97
C VAL A 64 10.44 -4.05 -11.73
N ALA A 65 11.55 -4.33 -11.03
CA ALA A 65 12.74 -4.95 -11.60
C ALA A 65 13.51 -5.74 -10.53
N LEU A 66 14.15 -6.82 -10.99
CA LEU A 66 15.06 -7.69 -10.24
C LEU A 66 16.13 -8.15 -11.24
N GLY A 67 17.41 -8.02 -10.89
CA GLY A 67 18.49 -8.53 -11.74
C GLY A 67 19.88 -8.22 -11.18
N PRO A 68 20.95 -8.74 -11.81
CA PRO A 68 22.31 -8.50 -11.36
C PRO A 68 22.63 -7.00 -11.22
N VAL A 69 23.44 -6.65 -10.22
CA VAL A 69 23.74 -5.25 -9.86
C VAL A 69 24.23 -4.39 -11.03
N ASP A 70 24.99 -4.99 -11.95
CA ASP A 70 25.58 -4.30 -13.12
C ASP A 70 24.59 -4.14 -14.29
N THR A 71 23.38 -4.70 -14.19
CA THR A 71 22.40 -4.76 -15.29
C THR A 71 21.15 -3.93 -15.04
N VAL A 72 20.81 -3.66 -13.77
CA VAL A 72 19.59 -2.95 -13.40
C VAL A 72 19.93 -1.51 -13.03
N ALA A 73 19.48 -0.56 -13.85
CA ALA A 73 19.66 0.86 -13.58
C ALA A 73 18.77 1.33 -12.42
N VAL A 74 19.37 2.02 -11.46
CA VAL A 74 18.64 2.65 -10.33
C VAL A 74 17.96 3.93 -10.83
N PRO A 75 16.63 4.07 -10.69
CA PRO A 75 15.92 5.29 -11.12
C PRO A 75 16.41 6.54 -10.37
N ALA A 76 16.45 7.68 -11.07
CA ALA A 76 16.77 8.95 -10.44
C ALA A 76 15.76 9.30 -9.34
N GLY A 77 16.26 9.80 -8.19
CA GLY A 77 15.43 10.12 -7.04
C GLY A 77 14.93 8.92 -6.24
N ALA A 78 15.38 7.70 -6.55
CA ALA A 78 15.06 6.52 -5.75
C ALA A 78 15.69 6.62 -4.35
N THR A 79 14.97 6.11 -3.34
CA THR A 79 15.55 5.85 -2.03
C THR A 79 16.43 4.62 -2.13
N VAL A 80 17.75 4.79 -2.00
CA VAL A 80 18.72 3.71 -2.15
C VAL A 80 19.03 3.08 -0.78
N ILE A 81 18.95 1.75 -0.73
CA ILE A 81 19.26 0.92 0.43
C ILE A 81 20.43 0.02 0.03
N ASP A 82 21.54 0.12 0.77
CA ASP A 82 22.72 -0.73 0.60
C ASP A 82 22.48 -2.12 1.22
N GLY A 83 22.51 -3.14 0.37
CA GLY A 83 22.31 -4.54 0.70
C GLY A 83 23.59 -5.36 0.74
N ALA A 84 24.78 -4.74 0.59
CA ALA A 84 26.05 -5.46 0.52
C ALA A 84 26.25 -6.40 1.73
N GLY A 85 26.51 -7.68 1.42
CA GLY A 85 26.68 -8.74 2.43
C GLY A 85 25.40 -9.13 3.18
N ARG A 86 24.24 -8.57 2.82
CA ARG A 86 22.93 -8.87 3.43
C ARG A 86 22.10 -9.78 2.54
N TYR A 87 20.99 -10.24 3.09
CA TYR A 87 20.01 -11.06 2.41
C TYR A 87 18.66 -10.33 2.34
N LEU A 88 18.03 -10.45 1.18
CA LEU A 88 16.65 -10.04 0.93
C LEU A 88 15.82 -11.29 0.69
N MET A 89 14.74 -11.44 1.45
CA MET A 89 13.79 -12.53 1.30
C MET A 89 12.37 -11.98 1.17
N PRO A 90 11.44 -12.74 0.59
CA PRO A 90 10.02 -12.45 0.68
C PRO A 90 9.59 -12.25 2.13
N ALA A 91 8.66 -11.32 2.32
CA ALA A 91 8.17 -11.01 3.64
C ALA A 91 7.43 -12.20 4.26
N LEU A 92 7.55 -12.37 5.58
CA LEU A 92 6.96 -13.51 6.27
C LEU A 92 5.44 -13.41 6.31
N THR A 93 4.78 -14.56 6.21
CA THR A 93 3.33 -14.71 6.30
C THR A 93 2.99 -15.77 7.35
N ASP A 94 2.23 -15.40 8.36
CA ASP A 94 1.75 -16.33 9.39
C ASP A 94 0.30 -16.75 9.08
N MET A 95 0.08 -18.05 8.92
CA MET A 95 -1.20 -18.60 8.49
C MET A 95 -2.07 -19.10 9.65
N HIS A 96 -1.60 -19.03 10.90
CA HIS A 96 -2.35 -19.48 12.06
C HIS A 96 -2.09 -18.57 13.26
N VAL A 97 -2.86 -17.47 13.34
CA VAL A 97 -2.79 -16.56 14.48
C VAL A 97 -4.15 -16.28 15.11
N HIS A 98 -4.10 -15.80 16.35
CA HIS A 98 -5.23 -15.28 17.10
C HIS A 98 -4.88 -13.84 17.49
N VAL A 99 -5.49 -12.87 16.79
CA VAL A 99 -5.26 -11.44 17.05
C VAL A 99 -6.24 -11.01 18.12
N GLU A 100 -5.77 -10.82 19.35
CA GLU A 100 -6.61 -10.47 20.49
C GLU A 100 -6.60 -8.96 20.76
N THR A 101 -5.45 -8.31 20.56
CA THR A 101 -5.25 -6.90 20.89
C THR A 101 -4.65 -6.09 19.72
N PRO A 102 -4.84 -4.76 19.69
CA PRO A 102 -4.15 -3.91 18.72
C PRO A 102 -2.62 -3.93 18.81
N ALA A 103 -2.05 -4.36 19.95
CA ALA A 103 -0.60 -4.44 20.14
C ALA A 103 0.01 -5.56 19.29
N ASP A 104 -0.71 -6.68 19.14
CA ASP A 104 -0.30 -7.86 18.35
C ASP A 104 0.08 -7.46 16.91
N LEU A 105 -0.71 -6.53 16.32
CA LEU A 105 -0.48 -5.99 14.97
C LEU A 105 0.92 -5.38 14.80
N ARG A 106 1.43 -4.71 15.83
CA ARG A 106 2.77 -4.10 15.78
C ARG A 106 3.85 -5.14 16.01
N PHE A 107 3.60 -6.14 16.87
CA PHE A 107 4.55 -7.21 17.11
C PHE A 107 4.80 -8.05 15.85
N TYR A 108 3.76 -8.40 15.09
CA TYR A 108 3.94 -9.11 13.81
C TYR A 108 4.92 -8.37 12.89
N LEU A 109 4.74 -7.06 12.71
CA LEU A 109 5.64 -6.25 11.87
C LEU A 109 7.06 -6.18 12.43
N ALA A 110 7.22 -6.06 13.76
CA ALA A 110 8.52 -6.01 14.40
C ALA A 110 9.37 -7.28 14.17
N TYR A 111 8.71 -8.43 14.03
CA TYR A 111 9.35 -9.72 13.70
C TYR A 111 9.32 -10.05 12.20
N GLY A 112 8.98 -9.09 11.33
CA GLY A 112 9.01 -9.26 9.87
C GLY A 112 7.81 -9.99 9.27
N VAL A 113 6.77 -10.28 10.05
CA VAL A 113 5.50 -10.83 9.58
C VAL A 113 4.63 -9.70 9.03
N THR A 114 4.50 -9.67 7.71
CA THR A 114 3.77 -8.60 7.00
C THR A 114 2.37 -9.01 6.56
N THR A 115 2.05 -10.30 6.64
CA THR A 115 0.71 -10.84 6.35
C THR A 115 0.33 -11.87 7.40
N VAL A 116 -0.90 -11.82 7.89
CA VAL A 116 -1.43 -12.77 8.87
C VAL A 116 -2.80 -13.31 8.47
N ARG A 117 -3.07 -14.57 8.80
CA ARG A 117 -4.41 -15.18 8.78
C ARG A 117 -4.92 -15.40 10.21
N ASN A 118 -5.86 -14.56 10.63
CA ASN A 118 -6.52 -14.66 11.92
C ASN A 118 -7.61 -15.75 11.89
N MET A 119 -7.52 -16.72 12.81
CA MET A 119 -8.41 -17.88 12.86
C MET A 119 -9.65 -17.68 13.74
N ASN A 120 -9.67 -16.63 14.58
CA ASN A 120 -10.81 -16.26 15.41
C ASN A 120 -11.33 -14.86 15.06
N GLY A 121 -12.21 -14.77 14.06
CA GLY A 121 -12.73 -13.49 13.59
C GLY A 121 -13.79 -12.88 14.48
N ARG A 122 -13.67 -11.57 14.76
CA ARG A 122 -14.68 -10.74 15.42
C ARG A 122 -14.93 -9.49 14.56
N PRO A 123 -16.07 -8.78 14.69
CA PRO A 123 -16.34 -7.57 13.90
C PRO A 123 -15.23 -6.52 13.96
N GLN A 124 -14.52 -6.43 15.10
CA GLN A 124 -13.36 -5.54 15.25
C GLN A 124 -12.20 -5.88 14.30
N HIS A 125 -11.98 -7.17 13.97
CA HIS A 125 -10.91 -7.61 13.07
C HIS A 125 -11.21 -7.19 11.62
N LEU A 126 -12.50 -7.16 11.22
CA LEU A 126 -12.90 -6.62 9.92
C LEU A 126 -12.60 -5.12 9.83
N ARG A 127 -12.92 -4.36 10.89
CA ARG A 127 -12.56 -2.93 10.95
C ARG A 127 -11.06 -2.72 10.87
N TRP A 128 -10.28 -3.46 11.66
CA TRP A 128 -8.81 -3.33 11.64
C TRP A 128 -8.21 -3.74 10.30
N ARG A 129 -8.72 -4.80 9.65
CA ARG A 129 -8.32 -5.18 8.29
C ARG A 129 -8.52 -4.01 7.32
N ASP A 130 -9.69 -3.38 7.35
CA ASP A 130 -10.03 -2.29 6.43
C ASP A 130 -9.19 -1.04 6.71
N GLU A 131 -8.98 -0.70 7.98
CA GLU A 131 -8.08 0.38 8.40
C GLU A 131 -6.62 0.12 7.97
N ILE A 132 -6.14 -1.12 8.08
CA ILE A 132 -4.80 -1.50 7.60
C ILE A 132 -4.73 -1.40 6.07
N ALA A 133 -5.74 -1.90 5.35
CA ALA A 133 -5.80 -1.83 3.90
C ALA A 133 -5.84 -0.37 3.38
N GLN A 134 -6.45 0.54 4.15
CA GLN A 134 -6.49 1.97 3.87
C GLN A 134 -5.25 2.74 4.35
N GLY A 135 -4.36 2.09 5.09
CA GLY A 135 -3.18 2.73 5.68
C GLY A 135 -3.48 3.64 6.88
N THR A 136 -4.69 3.64 7.42
CA THR A 136 -5.07 4.42 8.61
C THR A 136 -4.71 3.71 9.92
N ARG A 137 -4.36 2.41 9.85
CA ARG A 137 -3.78 1.63 10.95
C ARG A 137 -2.50 0.94 10.50
N VAL A 138 -1.47 1.02 11.34
CA VAL A 138 -0.24 0.23 11.16
C VAL A 138 -0.48 -1.21 11.62
N GLY A 139 -0.25 -2.17 10.72
CA GLY A 139 -0.34 -3.61 11.00
C GLY A 139 -0.03 -4.45 9.76
N PRO A 140 0.13 -5.78 9.89
CA PRO A 140 0.28 -6.67 8.75
C PRO A 140 -1.01 -6.72 7.93
N ARG A 141 -0.89 -7.03 6.63
CA ARG A 141 -2.06 -7.39 5.82
C ARG A 141 -2.81 -8.52 6.53
N MET A 142 -4.11 -8.32 6.73
CA MET A 142 -4.92 -9.27 7.49
C MET A 142 -5.92 -9.98 6.58
N VAL A 143 -5.93 -11.31 6.66
CA VAL A 143 -7.08 -12.14 6.28
C VAL A 143 -7.67 -12.66 7.59
N THR A 144 -8.99 -12.62 7.76
CA THR A 144 -9.64 -13.11 8.99
C THR A 144 -10.72 -14.10 8.63
N ALA A 145 -10.74 -15.22 9.35
CA ALA A 145 -11.88 -16.14 9.37
C ALA A 145 -13.08 -15.49 10.07
N GLY A 146 -14.21 -16.21 10.13
CA GLY A 146 -15.30 -15.89 11.04
C GLY A 146 -14.99 -16.31 12.47
N PRO A 147 -15.94 -16.13 13.40
CA PRO A 147 -15.86 -16.78 14.71
C PRO A 147 -15.76 -18.29 14.55
N CYS A 148 -15.13 -18.97 15.51
CA CYS A 148 -15.17 -20.43 15.54
C CYS A 148 -16.63 -20.91 15.63
N MET A 149 -17.01 -21.86 14.78
CA MET A 149 -18.35 -22.44 14.76
C MET A 149 -18.41 -23.60 15.77
N GLY A 150 -19.05 -23.40 16.94
CA GLY A 150 -19.22 -24.40 18.01
C GLY A 150 -19.44 -23.77 19.40
N GLU A 151 -19.90 -24.55 20.39
CA GLU A 151 -20.26 -24.08 21.76
C GLU A 151 -19.11 -24.02 22.78
N LEU A 152 -17.85 -23.87 22.36
CA LEU A 152 -16.71 -23.74 23.28
C LEU A 152 -15.80 -22.59 22.84
N PRO A 153 -15.05 -21.94 23.76
CA PRO A 153 -14.00 -21.00 23.37
C PRO A 153 -13.10 -21.68 22.33
N CYS A 154 -12.66 -20.90 21.34
CA CYS A 154 -11.83 -21.33 20.23
C CYS A 154 -10.72 -22.25 20.77
N ALA A 155 -10.85 -23.56 20.57
CA ALA A 155 -10.17 -24.58 21.38
C ALA A 155 -8.63 -24.61 21.22
N CYS A 156 -8.05 -23.64 20.52
CA CYS A 156 -6.62 -23.41 20.38
C CYS A 156 -6.06 -22.45 21.44
N ASP A 157 -6.91 -21.71 22.16
CA ASP A 157 -6.49 -20.65 23.08
C ASP A 157 -6.02 -21.18 24.44
N GLY A 158 -6.05 -22.49 24.67
CA GLY A 158 -5.52 -23.14 25.89
C GLY A 158 -6.17 -22.74 27.21
N VAL A 159 -7.09 -21.76 27.21
CA VAL A 159 -7.83 -21.32 28.39
C VAL A 159 -9.08 -22.18 28.52
N THR A 160 -8.90 -23.37 29.09
CA THR A 160 -10.01 -24.02 29.79
C THR A 160 -10.34 -23.15 30.99
N ALA A 161 -11.54 -22.57 31.00
CA ALA A 161 -12.12 -21.95 32.19
C ALA A 161 -12.10 -22.99 33.33
N GLY A 162 -11.28 -22.73 34.34
CA GLY A 162 -11.27 -23.41 35.64
C GLY A 162 -11.57 -22.40 36.72
#